data_AF-A0A0P7ATW6-F1
#
_entry.id   AF-A0A0P7ATW6-F1
#
_cell.length_a   1.000
_cell.length_b   1.000
_cell.length_c   1.000
_cell.angle_alpha   90.00
_cell.angle_beta   90.00
_cell.angle_gamma   90.00
#
_symmetry.space_group_name_H-M   'P 1'
#
loop_
_entity.id
_entity.type
_entity.pdbx_description
1 polymer ?
#
loop_
_entity_poly.entity_id
_entity_poly.type
_entity_poly.pdbx_seq_one_letter_code
_entity_poly.pdbx_strand_id
1 'polypeptide(L)'
;MKKVVCSSILLCWSVFSLVSAQKSDLEIAPGTSLDFDYAEYELYELQLKNKTGKEIEVKVEDKKTGEFKRGFGLGPTGKAVVMVERESKITLTNNSSKMGKLTVVVLNANAQWQDTSGMQMVDFTLMNTSAKPIPLIIPNVMNPNLSPFSNSGVELKMGQELLFRQGGKRYVLLTVDNTIKNGDKIDVAKLLKARKKELGLK
;
A
#
# COMPACT_ATOMS: atom_id res chain seq x y z
N MET A 1 -22.52 -27.19 -60.12
CA MET A 1 -22.47 -27.06 -58.65
C MET A 1 -21.02 -27.05 -58.19
N LYS A 2 -20.46 -25.89 -57.86
CA LYS A 2 -19.09 -25.75 -57.33
C LYS A 2 -19.15 -24.86 -56.09
N LYS A 3 -18.61 -25.38 -54.99
CA LYS A 3 -18.76 -24.91 -53.61
C LYS A 3 -18.02 -23.59 -53.42
N VAL A 4 -18.71 -22.60 -52.85
CA VAL A 4 -18.10 -21.37 -52.33
C VAL A 4 -17.52 -21.71 -50.96
N VAL A 5 -16.20 -21.65 -50.82
CA VAL A 5 -15.52 -21.77 -49.53
C VAL A 5 -15.44 -20.36 -48.93
N CYS A 6 -16.27 -20.10 -47.93
CA CYS A 6 -16.25 -18.87 -47.15
C CYS A 6 -15.21 -19.03 -46.05
N SER A 7 -14.04 -18.40 -46.21
CA SER A 7 -12.96 -18.42 -45.23
C SER A 7 -13.20 -17.32 -44.20
N SER A 8 -13.77 -17.69 -43.05
CA SER A 8 -13.96 -16.79 -41.91
C SER A 8 -12.63 -16.47 -41.25
N ILE A 9 -12.11 -15.26 -41.49
CA ILE A 9 -10.99 -14.66 -40.78
C ILE A 9 -11.49 -14.26 -39.38
N LEU A 10 -11.13 -15.04 -38.36
CA LEU A 10 -11.40 -14.71 -36.97
C LEU A 10 -10.38 -13.65 -36.52
N LEU A 11 -10.75 -12.37 -36.62
CA LEU A 11 -9.96 -11.25 -36.14
C LEU A 11 -10.02 -11.23 -34.60
N CYS A 12 -9.04 -11.86 -33.94
CA CYS A 12 -8.92 -11.84 -32.49
C CYS A 12 -8.45 -10.44 -32.05
N TRP A 13 -9.39 -9.57 -31.71
CA TRP A 13 -9.12 -8.30 -31.03
C TRP A 13 -8.66 -8.59 -29.61
N SER A 14 -7.36 -8.83 -29.42
CA SER A 14 -6.72 -8.74 -28.13
C SER A 14 -6.64 -7.25 -27.73
N VAL A 15 -7.66 -6.78 -27.02
CA VAL A 15 -7.59 -5.51 -26.26
C VAL A 15 -6.54 -5.68 -25.17
N PHE A 16 -5.30 -5.31 -25.47
CA PHE A 16 -4.30 -5.05 -24.44
C PHE A 16 -4.71 -3.76 -23.73
N SER A 17 -5.49 -3.90 -22.66
CA SER A 17 -5.77 -2.80 -21.74
C SER A 17 -4.47 -2.38 -21.06
N LEU A 18 -3.81 -1.38 -21.64
CA LEU A 18 -2.72 -0.65 -21.00
C LEU A 18 -3.32 0.08 -19.78
N VAL A 19 -3.26 -0.56 -18.61
CA VAL A 19 -3.48 0.15 -17.34
C VAL A 19 -2.29 1.08 -17.15
N SER A 20 -2.40 2.31 -17.65
CA SER A 20 -1.45 3.37 -17.36
C SER A 20 -1.59 3.73 -15.88
N ALA A 21 -0.50 3.68 -15.12
CA ALA A 21 -0.45 4.20 -13.77
C ALA A 21 -0.87 5.68 -13.78
N GLN A 22 -2.04 6.00 -13.22
CA GLN A 22 -2.53 7.37 -13.15
C GLN A 22 -1.66 8.16 -12.17
N LYS A 23 -1.09 9.27 -12.63
CA LYS A 23 -0.26 10.16 -11.83
C LYS A 23 -0.90 11.55 -11.82
N SER A 24 -1.09 12.09 -10.62
CA SER A 24 -1.65 13.43 -10.40
C SER A 24 -0.74 14.22 -9.49
N ASP A 25 -0.54 15.50 -9.82
CA ASP A 25 0.07 16.47 -8.93
C ASP A 25 -1.05 17.30 -8.30
N LEU A 26 -1.08 17.32 -6.97
CA LEU A 26 -2.11 17.96 -6.16
C LEU A 26 -1.52 19.15 -5.41
N GLU A 27 -2.31 20.21 -5.30
CA GLU A 27 -2.05 21.34 -4.40
C GLU A 27 -3.14 21.40 -3.34
N ILE A 28 -2.73 21.62 -2.08
CA ILE A 28 -3.63 21.66 -0.93
C ILE A 28 -3.44 23.02 -0.25
N ALA A 29 -4.46 23.86 -0.25
CA ALA A 29 -4.38 25.19 0.34
C ALA A 29 -4.04 25.11 1.85
N PRO A 30 -3.44 26.17 2.43
CA PRO A 30 -3.15 26.23 3.86
C PRO A 30 -4.40 25.98 4.72
N GLY A 31 -4.30 25.09 5.71
CA GLY A 31 -5.39 24.76 6.63
C GLY A 31 -6.57 24.01 6.00
N THR A 32 -6.38 23.41 4.82
CA THR A 32 -7.45 22.69 4.11
C THR A 32 -7.13 21.21 3.91
N SER A 33 -8.16 20.45 3.53
CA SER A 33 -8.08 19.03 3.23
C SER A 33 -8.58 18.74 1.82
N LEU A 34 -8.04 17.70 1.20
CA LEU A 34 -8.55 17.10 -0.03
C LEU A 34 -8.93 15.65 0.24
N ASP A 35 -10.15 15.29 -0.17
CA ASP A 35 -10.67 13.94 -0.09
C ASP A 35 -10.78 13.37 -1.50
N PHE A 36 -10.38 12.12 -1.67
CA PHE A 36 -10.69 11.39 -2.89
C PHE A 36 -10.76 9.89 -2.63
N ASP A 37 -11.44 9.22 -3.54
CA ASP A 37 -11.54 7.79 -3.59
C ASP A 37 -11.56 7.29 -5.03
N TYR A 38 -11.43 5.98 -5.20
CA TYR A 38 -11.63 5.29 -6.47
C TYR A 38 -12.69 4.22 -6.22
N ALA A 39 -13.96 4.59 -6.41
CA ALA A 39 -15.12 3.77 -6.05
C ALA A 39 -15.19 2.44 -6.84
N GLU A 40 -14.51 2.37 -7.98
CA GLU A 40 -14.47 1.20 -8.85
C GLU A 40 -13.52 0.08 -8.39
N TYR A 41 -12.65 0.32 -7.40
CA TYR A 41 -11.68 -0.68 -6.95
C TYR A 41 -12.00 -1.23 -5.55
N GLU A 42 -11.92 -2.55 -5.41
CA GLU A 42 -12.03 -3.24 -4.11
C GLU A 42 -10.91 -2.82 -3.14
N LEU A 43 -9.71 -2.68 -3.69
CA LEU A 43 -8.50 -2.24 -3.01
C LEU A 43 -7.58 -1.58 -4.04
N TYR A 44 -7.10 -0.38 -3.72
CA TYR A 44 -6.13 0.33 -4.56
C TYR A 44 -4.96 0.85 -3.74
N GLU A 45 -3.83 1.01 -4.41
CA GLU A 45 -2.60 1.52 -3.81
C GLU A 45 -2.19 2.86 -4.38
N LEU A 46 -1.98 3.80 -3.48
CA LEU A 46 -1.49 5.14 -3.78
C LEU A 46 -0.05 5.29 -3.30
N GLN A 47 0.85 5.62 -4.22
CA GLN A 47 2.13 6.19 -3.84
C GLN A 47 1.96 7.69 -3.63
N LEU A 48 2.24 8.15 -2.42
CA LEU A 48 2.25 9.56 -2.07
C LEU A 48 3.69 10.05 -2.01
N LYS A 49 3.96 11.20 -2.61
CA LYS A 49 5.23 11.92 -2.46
C LYS A 49 4.95 13.37 -2.08
N ASN A 50 5.29 13.73 -0.86
CA ASN A 50 5.27 15.11 -0.41
C ASN A 50 6.37 15.89 -1.14
N LYS A 51 6.00 16.98 -1.80
CA LYS A 51 6.92 17.87 -2.53
C LYS A 51 7.26 19.13 -1.74
N THR A 52 6.84 19.22 -0.48
CA THR A 52 7.03 20.38 0.38
C THR A 52 8.00 20.12 1.52
N GLY A 53 8.44 21.21 2.16
CA GLY A 53 9.23 21.19 3.38
C GLY A 53 8.41 21.06 4.68
N LYS A 54 7.11 20.76 4.60
CA LYS A 54 6.20 20.63 5.74
C LYS A 54 5.46 19.31 5.67
N GLU A 55 5.00 18.81 6.81
CA GLU A 55 4.21 17.58 6.88
C GLU A 55 2.85 17.75 6.19
N ILE A 56 2.37 16.69 5.55
CA ILE A 56 0.98 16.55 5.09
C ILE A 56 0.37 15.40 5.88
N GLU A 57 -0.72 15.65 6.59
CA GLU A 57 -1.45 14.59 7.31
C GLU A 57 -2.22 13.74 6.30
N VAL A 58 -2.16 12.42 6.47
CA VAL A 58 -2.81 11.44 5.61
C VAL A 58 -3.74 10.59 6.47
N LYS A 59 -5.03 10.52 6.13
CA LYS A 59 -6.03 9.67 6.79
C LYS A 59 -6.73 8.77 5.79
N VAL A 60 -7.08 7.58 6.24
CA VAL A 60 -8.03 6.70 5.57
C VAL A 60 -9.23 6.57 6.48
N GLU A 61 -10.39 6.92 5.95
CA GLU A 61 -11.65 7.05 6.68
C GLU A 61 -12.71 6.20 6.02
N ASP A 62 -13.72 5.76 6.78
CA ASP A 62 -14.92 5.17 6.20
C ASP A 62 -15.66 6.20 5.33
N LYS A 63 -16.05 5.81 4.11
CA LYS A 63 -16.74 6.73 3.19
C LYS A 63 -18.13 7.12 3.67
N LYS A 64 -18.81 6.24 4.41
CA LYS A 64 -20.20 6.43 4.83
C LYS A 64 -20.28 7.12 6.18
N THR A 65 -19.49 6.67 7.15
CA THR A 65 -19.57 7.20 8.52
C THR A 65 -18.57 8.33 8.78
N GLY A 66 -17.54 8.48 7.94
CA GLY A 66 -16.42 9.38 8.22
C GLY A 66 -15.54 8.89 9.37
N GLU A 67 -15.75 7.66 9.85
CA GLU A 67 -14.99 7.11 10.95
C GLU A 67 -13.53 6.96 10.55
N PHE A 68 -12.65 7.47 11.41
CA PHE A 68 -11.22 7.31 11.26
C PHE A 68 -10.87 5.83 11.35
N LYS A 69 -10.37 5.27 10.24
CA LYS A 69 -9.81 3.91 10.28
C LYS A 69 -8.35 3.98 10.68
N ARG A 70 -7.59 4.88 10.04
CA ARG A 70 -6.13 4.90 10.17
C ARG A 70 -5.51 6.18 9.59
N GLY A 71 -4.33 6.61 10.07
CA GLY A 71 -3.67 7.86 9.64
C GLY A 71 -2.17 7.93 9.95
N PHE A 72 -1.44 8.83 9.30
CA PHE A 72 -0.04 9.19 9.61
C PHE A 72 0.33 10.59 9.07
N GLY A 73 1.43 11.15 9.58
CA GLY A 73 2.06 12.36 9.04
C GLY A 73 3.06 12.03 7.93
N LEU A 74 2.81 12.48 6.70
CA LEU A 74 3.77 12.38 5.60
C LEU A 74 4.76 13.54 5.69
N GLY A 75 5.88 13.29 6.38
CA GLY A 75 6.91 14.28 6.66
C GLY A 75 7.50 14.98 5.41
N PRO A 76 8.28 16.06 5.61
CA PRO A 76 8.88 16.85 4.54
C PRO A 76 9.61 16.00 3.51
N THR A 77 9.34 16.22 2.22
CA THR A 77 9.90 15.43 1.09
C THR A 77 9.65 13.92 1.15
N GLY A 78 8.80 13.47 2.08
CA GLY A 78 8.55 12.07 2.38
C GLY A 78 7.82 11.34 1.28
N LYS A 79 7.94 10.02 1.30
CA LYS A 79 7.30 9.11 0.37
C LYS A 79 6.67 7.94 1.13
N ALA A 80 5.42 7.62 0.79
CA ALA A 80 4.70 6.50 1.37
C ALA A 80 3.87 5.77 0.30
N VAL A 81 3.50 4.52 0.60
CA VAL A 81 2.49 3.78 -0.15
C VAL A 81 1.33 3.52 0.81
N VAL A 82 0.13 3.89 0.38
CA VAL A 82 -1.10 3.77 1.17
C VAL A 82 -2.04 2.85 0.41
N MET A 83 -2.57 1.84 1.09
CA MET A 83 -3.68 1.02 0.61
C MET A 83 -4.99 1.67 1.05
N VAL A 84 -6.01 1.60 0.20
CA VAL A 84 -7.34 2.11 0.51
C VAL A 84 -8.38 1.11 -0.02
N GLU A 85 -9.27 0.67 0.87
CA GLU A 85 -10.35 -0.28 0.55
C GLU A 85 -11.54 0.42 -0.12
N ARG A 86 -12.40 -0.38 -0.77
CA ARG A 86 -13.63 0.06 -1.44
C ARG A 86 -14.50 0.98 -0.61
N GLU A 87 -14.71 0.65 0.66
CA GLU A 87 -15.57 1.39 1.58
C GLU A 87 -14.81 2.53 2.30
N SER A 88 -13.61 2.88 1.82
CA SER A 88 -12.75 3.90 2.42
C SER A 88 -12.26 4.98 1.46
N LYS A 89 -12.18 6.21 1.96
CA LYS A 89 -11.58 7.35 1.25
C LYS A 89 -10.23 7.71 1.86
N ILE A 90 -9.39 8.40 1.09
CA ILE A 90 -8.19 9.04 1.61
C ILE A 90 -8.43 10.53 1.76
N THR A 91 -8.01 11.08 2.89
CA THR A 91 -8.11 12.49 3.26
C THR A 91 -6.68 13.02 3.47
N LEU A 92 -6.28 14.03 2.69
CA LEU A 92 -4.96 14.67 2.77
C LEU A 92 -5.12 16.08 3.35
N THR A 93 -4.56 16.35 4.52
CA THR A 93 -4.70 17.63 5.21
C THR A 93 -3.38 18.39 5.25
N ASN A 94 -3.42 19.65 4.84
CA ASN A 94 -2.28 20.57 4.96
C ASN A 94 -2.50 21.51 6.15
N ASN A 95 -1.97 21.13 7.32
CA ASN A 95 -2.03 21.95 8.54
C ASN A 95 -1.00 23.10 8.55
N SER A 96 -0.23 23.29 7.48
CA SER A 96 0.78 24.35 7.40
C SER A 96 0.20 25.67 6.88
N SER A 97 0.91 26.76 7.13
CA SER A 97 0.59 28.10 6.59
C SER A 97 1.02 28.30 5.13
N LYS A 98 1.60 27.28 4.47
CA LYS A 98 2.08 27.34 3.08
C LYS A 98 1.31 26.35 2.22
N MET A 99 1.33 26.55 0.90
CA MET A 99 0.71 25.62 -0.05
C MET A 99 1.32 24.22 0.07
N GLY A 100 0.48 23.22 0.30
CA GLY A 100 0.81 21.80 0.24
C GLY A 100 0.95 21.37 -1.21
N LYS A 101 1.93 20.53 -1.52
CA LYS A 101 2.15 19.96 -2.86
C LYS A 101 2.47 18.49 -2.74
N LEU A 102 1.73 17.65 -3.47
CA LEU A 102 1.85 16.21 -3.36
C LEU A 102 1.73 15.56 -4.75
N THR A 103 2.56 14.55 -5.02
CA THR A 103 2.32 13.65 -6.16
C THR A 103 1.63 12.40 -5.68
N VAL A 104 0.50 12.07 -6.29
CA VAL A 104 -0.21 10.81 -6.13
C VAL A 104 0.05 9.95 -7.36
N VAL A 105 0.40 8.68 -7.18
CA VAL A 105 0.47 7.69 -8.26
C VAL A 105 -0.36 6.49 -7.86
N VAL A 106 -1.35 6.13 -8.67
CA VAL A 106 -2.06 4.85 -8.54
C VAL A 106 -1.12 3.75 -9.02
N LEU A 107 -0.67 2.90 -8.09
CA LEU A 107 0.31 1.85 -8.35
C LEU A 107 -0.34 0.55 -8.79
N ASN A 108 -1.47 0.21 -8.18
CA ASN A 108 -2.24 -0.98 -8.49
C ASN A 108 -3.71 -0.70 -8.19
N ALA A 109 -4.53 -0.87 -9.22
CA ALA A 109 -5.98 -0.84 -9.18
C ALA A 109 -6.39 -2.30 -9.37
N ASN A 110 -7.09 -2.90 -8.39
CA ASN A 110 -7.35 -4.35 -8.24
C ASN A 110 -6.26 -5.15 -7.52
N ALA A 111 -5.68 -4.59 -6.45
CA ALA A 111 -4.93 -5.42 -5.50
C ALA A 111 -5.87 -6.50 -4.95
N GLN A 112 -5.45 -7.77 -4.97
CA GLN A 112 -6.26 -8.88 -4.47
C GLN A 112 -6.42 -8.71 -2.95
N TRP A 113 -7.65 -8.48 -2.50
CA TRP A 113 -7.97 -8.47 -1.07
C TRP A 113 -8.08 -9.93 -0.61
N GLN A 114 -7.26 -10.33 0.36
CA GLN A 114 -7.50 -11.58 1.07
C GLN A 114 -8.59 -11.30 2.10
N ASP A 115 -9.76 -11.93 1.91
CA ASP A 115 -10.81 -11.90 2.92
C ASP A 115 -10.33 -12.65 4.17
N THR A 116 -9.99 -11.85 5.16
CA THR A 116 -9.58 -12.30 6.50
C THR A 116 -10.68 -12.00 7.52
N SER A 117 -11.91 -11.72 7.07
CA SER A 117 -13.05 -11.45 7.96
C SER A 117 -13.34 -12.69 8.82
N GLY A 118 -13.33 -12.52 10.14
CA GLY A 118 -13.52 -13.63 11.09
C GLY A 118 -12.26 -14.41 11.45
N MET A 119 -11.09 -14.10 10.89
CA MET A 119 -9.82 -14.72 11.31
C MET A 119 -9.30 -14.13 12.61
N GLN A 120 -8.67 -14.98 13.42
CA GLN A 120 -8.07 -14.62 14.70
C GLN A 120 -6.98 -13.53 14.51
N MET A 121 -7.00 -12.52 15.37
CA MET A 121 -5.96 -11.50 15.45
C MET A 121 -4.77 -12.00 16.27
N VAL A 122 -3.56 -11.62 15.88
CA VAL A 122 -2.31 -11.88 16.61
C VAL A 122 -1.57 -10.56 16.79
N ASP A 123 -1.23 -10.23 18.04
CA ASP A 123 -0.44 -9.05 18.41
C ASP A 123 1.03 -9.42 18.54
N PHE A 124 1.90 -8.77 17.77
CA PHE A 124 3.34 -9.02 17.85
C PHE A 124 4.15 -7.77 17.45
N THR A 125 5.45 -7.80 17.71
CA THR A 125 6.34 -6.68 17.44
C THR A 125 7.24 -6.96 16.24
N LEU A 126 7.22 -6.04 15.27
CA LEU A 126 8.19 -5.97 14.20
C LEU A 126 9.41 -5.15 14.64
N MET A 127 10.59 -5.76 14.59
CA MET A 127 11.86 -5.13 14.94
C MET A 127 12.68 -4.84 13.70
N ASN A 128 13.25 -3.63 13.62
CA ASN A 128 14.32 -3.32 12.68
C ASN A 128 15.62 -3.16 13.44
N THR A 129 16.49 -4.18 13.41
CA THR A 129 17.80 -4.15 14.06
C THR A 129 18.89 -3.49 13.21
N SER A 130 18.55 -2.94 12.04
CA SER A 130 19.50 -2.33 11.10
C SER A 130 19.50 -0.80 11.17
N ALA A 131 20.59 -0.21 10.66
CA ALA A 131 20.75 1.24 10.54
C ALA A 131 19.96 1.87 9.36
N LYS A 132 19.24 1.07 8.58
CA LYS A 132 18.48 1.54 7.40
C LYS A 132 16.99 1.37 7.64
N PRO A 133 16.14 2.30 7.14
CA PRO A 133 14.71 2.10 7.19
C PRO A 133 14.32 0.91 6.30
N ILE A 134 13.34 0.12 6.76
CA ILE A 134 12.79 -1.02 6.01
C ILE A 134 11.39 -0.66 5.54
N PRO A 135 11.18 -0.43 4.24
CA PRO A 135 9.85 -0.21 3.72
C PRO A 135 9.11 -1.53 3.54
N LEU A 136 8.03 -1.73 4.28
CA LEU A 136 7.11 -2.85 4.10
C LEU A 136 5.83 -2.38 3.39
N ILE A 137 5.00 -3.35 3.06
CA ILE A 137 3.61 -3.15 2.66
C ILE A 137 2.81 -4.15 3.48
N ILE A 138 1.99 -3.65 4.39
CA ILE A 138 1.16 -4.47 5.27
C ILE A 138 -0.27 -3.95 5.11
N PRO A 139 -1.21 -4.76 4.62
CA PRO A 139 -2.62 -4.36 4.52
C PRO A 139 -3.11 -3.81 5.86
N ASN A 140 -3.90 -2.74 5.81
CA ASN A 140 -4.50 -2.12 6.99
C ASN A 140 -3.56 -1.45 8.01
N VAL A 141 -2.23 -1.45 7.81
CA VAL A 141 -1.27 -0.79 8.71
C VAL A 141 -0.69 0.48 8.07
N MET A 142 -0.69 1.60 8.81
CA MET A 142 -0.46 2.92 8.23
C MET A 142 0.98 3.40 8.12
N ASN A 143 1.87 2.90 8.97
CA ASN A 143 3.29 3.16 8.78
C ASN A 143 4.00 1.83 8.58
N PRO A 144 3.94 1.26 7.37
CA PRO A 144 4.59 -0.02 7.12
C PRO A 144 6.12 0.15 7.03
N ASN A 145 6.66 1.36 7.14
CA ASN A 145 8.10 1.56 7.19
C ASN A 145 8.61 1.43 8.63
N LEU A 146 9.53 0.51 8.85
CA LEU A 146 10.25 0.42 10.12
C LEU A 146 11.46 1.34 10.09
N SER A 147 11.50 2.31 11.01
CA SER A 147 12.67 3.18 11.21
C SER A 147 13.91 2.38 11.61
N PRO A 148 15.13 2.92 11.42
CA PRO A 148 16.34 2.31 11.95
C PRO A 148 16.24 2.03 13.45
N PHE A 149 16.71 0.87 13.91
CA PHE A 149 16.76 0.49 15.33
C PHE A 149 15.44 0.65 16.09
N SER A 150 14.29 0.40 15.44
CA SER A 150 12.97 0.60 16.03
C SER A 150 12.22 -0.71 16.32
N ASN A 151 11.20 -0.60 17.17
CA ASN A 151 10.19 -1.63 17.43
C ASN A 151 8.82 -1.07 17.08
N SER A 152 7.97 -1.85 16.42
CA SER A 152 6.61 -1.47 16.07
C SER A 152 5.66 -2.61 16.37
N GLY A 153 4.76 -2.42 17.33
CA GLY A 153 3.66 -3.34 17.58
C GLY A 153 2.69 -3.34 16.41
N VAL A 154 2.23 -4.52 16.01
CA VAL A 154 1.22 -4.72 14.98
C VAL A 154 0.23 -5.78 15.44
N GLU A 155 -1.03 -5.54 15.13
CA GLU A 155 -2.09 -6.52 15.35
C GLU A 155 -2.61 -6.95 13.96
N LEU A 156 -2.29 -8.17 13.55
CA LEU A 156 -2.60 -8.66 12.20
C LEU A 156 -3.44 -9.93 12.27
N LYS A 157 -4.23 -10.16 11.22
CA LYS A 157 -5.08 -11.34 11.10
C LYS A 157 -4.24 -12.55 10.66
N MET A 158 -4.63 -13.76 11.11
CA MET A 158 -4.12 -14.99 10.54
C MET A 158 -4.28 -15.00 9.01
N GLY A 159 -3.31 -15.57 8.31
CA GLY A 159 -3.23 -15.61 6.85
C GLY A 159 -2.75 -14.30 6.21
N GLN A 160 -2.69 -13.18 6.93
CA GLN A 160 -2.33 -11.90 6.35
C GLN A 160 -0.85 -11.85 5.94
N GLU A 161 -0.59 -11.33 4.75
CA GLU A 161 0.78 -11.19 4.23
C GLU A 161 1.40 -9.83 4.54
N LEU A 162 2.68 -9.85 4.93
CA LEU A 162 3.58 -8.70 4.94
C LEU A 162 4.46 -8.80 3.70
N LEU A 163 4.46 -7.74 2.89
CA LEU A 163 5.17 -7.71 1.62
C LEU A 163 6.34 -6.70 1.68
N PHE A 164 7.30 -6.88 0.79
CA PHE A 164 8.33 -5.88 0.51
C PHE A 164 8.46 -5.65 -1.00
N ARG A 165 9.06 -4.51 -1.36
CA ARG A 165 9.35 -4.16 -2.75
C ARG A 165 10.84 -4.28 -3.08
N GLN A 166 11.13 -4.86 -4.23
CA GLN A 166 12.46 -4.89 -4.82
C GLN A 166 12.35 -4.79 -6.34
N GLY A 167 13.09 -3.87 -6.96
CA GLY A 167 13.10 -3.70 -8.43
C GLY A 167 11.70 -3.45 -9.03
N GLY A 168 10.83 -2.74 -8.30
CA GLY A 168 9.44 -2.46 -8.72
C GLY A 168 8.45 -3.61 -8.48
N LYS A 169 8.92 -4.83 -8.20
CA LYS A 169 8.09 -6.02 -7.92
C LYS A 169 7.85 -6.18 -6.42
N ARG A 170 6.76 -6.88 -6.07
CA ARG A 170 6.40 -7.24 -4.70
C ARG A 170 6.75 -8.68 -4.41
N TYR A 171 7.09 -8.94 -3.15
CA TYR A 171 7.44 -10.26 -2.65
C TYR A 171 6.86 -10.42 -1.26
N VAL A 172 6.34 -11.62 -0.96
CA VAL A 172 5.93 -11.99 0.39
C VAL A 172 7.17 -12.14 1.26
N LEU A 173 7.20 -11.36 2.35
CA LEU A 173 8.23 -11.42 3.38
C LEU A 173 7.85 -12.42 4.48
N LEU A 174 6.61 -12.34 4.93
CA LEU A 174 6.04 -13.11 6.03
C LEU A 174 4.55 -13.28 5.79
N THR A 175 4.01 -14.44 6.11
CA THR A 175 2.57 -14.67 6.24
C THR A 175 2.27 -14.94 7.70
N VAL A 176 1.25 -14.29 8.27
CA VAL A 176 0.85 -14.52 9.65
C VAL A 176 0.24 -15.92 9.74
N ASP A 177 0.85 -16.80 10.52
CA ASP A 177 0.39 -18.17 10.70
C ASP A 177 0.51 -18.60 12.18
N ASN A 178 0.14 -19.85 12.45
CA ASN A 178 0.11 -20.42 13.80
C ASN A 178 1.49 -20.51 14.48
N THR A 179 2.59 -20.21 13.77
CA THR A 179 3.92 -20.15 14.36
C THR A 179 4.19 -18.83 15.09
N ILE A 180 3.44 -17.77 14.77
CA ILE A 180 3.53 -16.46 15.42
C ILE A 180 2.55 -16.41 16.58
N LYS A 181 3.06 -16.10 17.77
CA LYS A 181 2.28 -16.01 19.01
C LYS A 181 2.19 -14.57 19.50
N ASN A 182 1.20 -14.32 20.35
CA ASN A 182 1.01 -13.01 20.97
C ASN A 182 2.26 -12.60 21.77
N GLY A 183 2.74 -11.39 21.52
CA GLY A 183 3.93 -10.81 22.15
C GLY A 183 5.26 -11.18 21.48
N ASP A 184 5.24 -11.98 20.40
CA ASP A 184 6.46 -12.35 19.69
C ASP A 184 7.19 -11.13 19.13
N LYS A 185 8.51 -11.26 18.99
CA LYS A 185 9.38 -10.22 18.44
C LYS A 185 10.07 -10.74 17.18
N ILE A 186 9.72 -10.18 16.03
CA ILE A 186 10.21 -10.62 14.73
C ILE A 186 11.27 -9.64 14.22
N ASP A 187 12.50 -10.13 14.04
CA ASP A 187 13.60 -9.34 13.46
C ASP A 187 13.46 -9.27 11.93
N VAL A 188 12.79 -8.22 11.47
CA VAL A 188 12.49 -7.98 10.05
C VAL A 188 13.75 -7.73 9.23
N ALA A 189 14.79 -7.14 9.82
CA ALA A 189 16.04 -6.91 9.12
C ALA A 189 16.73 -8.24 8.74
N LYS A 190 16.75 -9.20 9.66
CA LYS A 190 17.27 -10.54 9.40
C LYS A 190 16.39 -11.31 8.41
N LEU A 191 15.07 -11.27 8.61
CA LEU A 191 14.11 -11.93 7.73
C LEU A 191 14.23 -11.43 6.29
N LEU A 192 14.30 -10.10 6.09
CA LEU A 192 14.44 -9.49 4.77
C LEU A 192 15.75 -9.91 4.08
N LYS A 193 16.85 -9.96 4.83
CA LYS A 193 18.14 -10.40 4.28
C LYS A 193 18.10 -11.86 3.83
N ALA A 194 17.52 -12.75 4.65
CA ALA A 194 17.35 -14.15 4.32
C ALA A 194 16.45 -14.31 3.07
N ARG A 195 15.29 -13.65 3.08
CA ARG A 195 14.31 -13.74 1.98
C ARG A 195 14.85 -13.22 0.65
N LYS A 196 15.62 -12.13 0.67
CA LYS A 196 16.31 -11.64 -0.55
C LYS A 196 17.30 -12.65 -1.10
N LYS A 197 18.08 -13.31 -0.23
CA LYS A 197 19.04 -14.35 -0.64
C LYS A 197 18.33 -15.54 -1.28
N GLU A 198 17.24 -16.02 -0.67
CA GLU A 198 16.42 -17.11 -1.21
C GLU A 198 15.85 -16.78 -2.60
N LEU A 199 15.42 -15.54 -2.79
CA LEU A 199 14.82 -15.07 -4.04
C LEU A 199 15.86 -14.60 -5.09
N GLY A 200 17.16 -14.69 -4.79
CA GLY A 200 18.23 -14.22 -5.69
C GLY A 200 18.23 -12.70 -5.91
N LEU A 201 17.71 -11.93 -4.95
CA LEU A 201 17.59 -10.48 -5.01
C LEU A 201 18.83 -9.79 -4.41
N LYS A 202 19.23 -8.67 -5.01
CA LYS A 202 20.34 -7.82 -4.53
C LYS A 202 19.97 -6.94 -3.33
#